data_AF-A0A2V9X1B9-F1
#
_entry.id   AF-A0A2V9X1B9-F1
#
_cell.length_a   1.000
_cell.length_b   1.000
_cell.length_c   1.000
_cell.angle_alpha   90.00
_cell.angle_beta   90.00
_cell.angle_gamma   90.00
#
_symmetry.space_group_name_H-M   'P 1'
#
loop_
_entity.id
_entity.type
_entity.pdbx_description
1 polymer ?
#
loop_
_entity_poly.entity_id
_entity_poly.type
_entity_poly.pdbx_seq_one_letter_code
_entity_poly.pdbx_strand_id
1 'polypeptide(L)'
;MNGNLWVADTDGDRILRFSPPFTNGMPANMVIGQRDLTTSICGNDAETLCHPRDLGFDAFGNLWVVDSDNNRVLVFFGPAEKQRGGLARNRTARLHQQALQPGQQHTPAADTLCGPKGMAFDSSGNLWVAEDDNSRVLEYNDPPAFWIH
;
A
#
# COMPACT_ATOMS: atom_id res chain seq x y z
N MET A 1 -14.09 -12.09 -0.17
CA MET A 1 -14.04 -10.78 -0.84
C MET A 1 -15.42 -10.45 -1.38
N ASN A 2 -16.00 -9.32 -0.99
CA ASN A 2 -17.35 -8.88 -1.40
C ASN A 2 -17.44 -8.34 -2.85
N GLY A 3 -16.51 -8.74 -3.73
CA GLY A 3 -16.46 -8.29 -5.13
C GLY A 3 -16.12 -6.80 -5.31
N ASN A 4 -15.48 -6.15 -4.33
CA ASN A 4 -15.04 -4.76 -4.45
C ASN A 4 -13.92 -4.62 -5.49
N LEU A 5 -13.91 -3.50 -6.22
CA LEU A 5 -12.79 -3.07 -7.04
C LEU A 5 -11.92 -2.09 -6.25
N TRP A 6 -10.62 -2.33 -6.21
CA TRP A 6 -9.62 -1.47 -5.57
C TRP A 6 -8.66 -0.96 -6.63
N VAL A 7 -8.31 0.32 -6.56
CA VAL A 7 -7.49 0.99 -7.58
C VAL A 7 -6.39 1.78 -6.88
N ALA A 8 -5.14 1.55 -7.28
CA ALA A 8 -4.06 2.48 -7.02
C ALA A 8 -4.19 3.65 -7.99
N ASP A 9 -4.67 4.79 -7.49
CA ASP A 9 -4.78 6.03 -8.24
C ASP A 9 -3.46 6.78 -8.08
N THR A 10 -2.45 6.33 -8.84
CA THR A 10 -1.03 6.67 -8.68
C THR A 10 -0.80 8.18 -8.58
N ASP A 11 -1.27 8.93 -9.57
CA ASP A 11 -1.05 10.39 -9.62
C ASP A 11 -2.00 11.15 -8.69
N GLY A 12 -3.05 10.47 -8.19
CA GLY A 12 -3.94 10.96 -7.15
C GLY A 12 -3.41 10.75 -5.73
N ASP A 13 -2.23 10.14 -5.58
CA ASP A 13 -1.59 9.81 -4.30
C ASP A 13 -2.52 9.05 -3.34
N ARG A 14 -3.34 8.12 -3.86
CA ARG A 14 -4.40 7.45 -3.09
C ARG A 14 -4.76 6.05 -3.59
N ILE A 15 -5.38 5.29 -2.70
CA ILE A 15 -6.12 4.07 -3.06
C ILE A 15 -7.63 4.38 -3.04
N LEU A 16 -8.33 3.95 -4.08
CA LEU A 16 -9.78 4.05 -4.22
C LEU A 16 -10.44 2.69 -4.12
N ARG A 17 -11.64 2.64 -3.53
CA ARG A 17 -12.51 1.46 -3.54
C ARG A 17 -13.85 1.77 -4.19
N PHE A 18 -14.33 0.83 -4.99
CA PHE A 18 -15.67 0.79 -5.54
C PHE A 18 -16.35 -0.50 -5.09
N SER A 19 -17.59 -0.40 -4.64
CA SER A 19 -18.38 -1.57 -4.24
C SER A 19 -19.47 -1.86 -5.25
N PRO A 20 -19.76 -3.15 -5.54
CA PRO A 20 -20.87 -3.52 -6.39
C PRO A 20 -22.23 -3.18 -5.73
N PRO A 21 -23.31 -3.03 -6.53
CA PRO A 21 -23.34 -3.15 -7.99
C PRO A 21 -22.67 -1.97 -8.69
N PHE A 22 -21.94 -2.26 -9.78
CA PHE A 22 -21.19 -1.25 -10.53
C PHE A 22 -22.08 -0.52 -11.53
N THR A 23 -21.87 0.80 -11.65
CA THR A 23 -22.47 1.63 -12.68
C THR A 23 -21.42 2.58 -13.26
N ASN A 24 -21.53 2.89 -14.56
CA ASN A 24 -20.58 3.78 -15.21
C ASN A 24 -20.61 5.17 -14.56
N GLY A 25 -19.43 5.69 -14.22
CA GLY A 25 -19.28 7.01 -13.60
C GLY A 25 -19.63 7.06 -12.11
N MET A 26 -19.87 5.93 -11.43
CA MET A 26 -20.04 5.94 -9.97
C MET A 26 -18.77 6.46 -9.27
N PRO A 27 -18.89 7.27 -8.21
CA PRO A 27 -17.73 7.65 -7.43
C PRO A 27 -17.19 6.45 -6.63
N ALA A 28 -15.91 6.49 -6.29
CA ALA A 28 -15.37 5.59 -5.27
C ALA A 28 -16.11 5.84 -3.94
N ASN A 29 -16.37 4.77 -3.19
CA ASN A 29 -17.06 4.86 -1.91
C ASN A 29 -16.10 4.83 -0.70
N MET A 30 -14.79 4.82 -0.96
CA MET A 30 -13.73 4.96 0.02
C MET A 30 -12.44 5.45 -0.64
N VAL A 31 -11.67 6.20 0.14
CA VAL A 31 -10.33 6.72 -0.20
C VAL A 31 -9.38 6.43 0.95
N ILE A 32 -8.15 6.04 0.63
CA ILE A 32 -7.02 5.85 1.56
C ILE A 32 -5.85 6.66 1.01
N GLY A 33 -5.06 7.28 1.88
CA GLY A 33 -3.93 8.13 1.46
C GLY A 33 -4.29 9.61 1.36
N GLN A 34 -5.58 9.97 1.36
CA GLN A 34 -6.05 11.35 1.17
C GLN A 34 -7.32 11.62 2.00
N ARG A 35 -7.54 12.91 2.31
CA ARG A 35 -8.69 13.38 3.09
C ARG A 35 -10.04 13.16 2.39
N ASP A 36 -10.04 13.23 1.06
CA ASP A 36 -11.23 13.12 0.22
C ASP A 36 -10.86 12.64 -1.20
N LEU A 37 -11.88 12.49 -2.06
CA LEU A 37 -11.74 12.01 -3.45
C LEU A 37 -11.15 13.03 -4.42
N THR A 38 -10.82 14.24 -3.96
CA THR A 38 -10.37 15.35 -4.81
C THR A 38 -9.00 15.87 -4.44
N THR A 39 -8.54 15.59 -3.22
CA THR A 39 -7.20 15.93 -2.76
C THR A 39 -6.17 14.99 -3.38
N SER A 40 -5.03 15.55 -3.76
CA SER A 40 -3.87 14.85 -4.33
C SER A 40 -2.61 15.51 -3.77
N ILE A 41 -2.17 15.05 -2.60
CA ILE A 41 -1.00 15.57 -1.92
C ILE A 41 -0.13 14.39 -1.52
N CYS A 42 0.98 14.21 -2.25
CA CYS A 42 2.05 13.31 -1.85
C CYS A 42 2.54 13.66 -0.44
N GLY A 43 2.57 12.65 0.44
CA GLY A 43 3.09 12.75 1.80
C GLY A 43 3.71 11.44 2.26
N ASN A 44 4.45 11.46 3.38
CA ASN A 44 5.24 10.33 3.86
C ASN A 44 4.88 9.87 5.29
N ASP A 45 3.79 10.37 5.85
CA ASP A 45 3.28 9.91 7.14
C ASP A 45 2.50 8.59 7.00
N ALA A 46 1.86 8.13 8.08
CA ALA A 46 1.14 6.86 8.10
C ALA A 46 -0.20 6.89 7.34
N GLU A 47 -0.75 8.07 7.12
CA GLU A 47 -2.10 8.28 6.57
C GLU A 47 -2.06 8.78 5.11
N THR A 48 -0.91 9.27 4.65
CA THR A 48 -0.67 9.73 3.27
C THR A 48 0.12 8.73 2.44
N LEU A 49 -0.04 8.79 1.12
CA LEU A 49 0.74 8.04 0.13
C LEU A 49 1.47 9.01 -0.82
N CYS A 50 2.41 8.50 -1.61
CA CYS A 50 3.10 9.22 -2.67
C CYS A 50 3.38 8.26 -3.85
N HIS A 51 2.65 8.45 -4.95
CA HIS A 51 2.67 7.57 -6.12
C HIS A 51 2.55 6.07 -5.79
N PRO A 52 1.46 5.62 -5.14
CA PRO A 52 1.27 4.20 -4.88
C PRO A 52 1.15 3.43 -6.20
N ARG A 53 1.88 2.31 -6.33
CA ARG A 53 1.95 1.56 -7.61
C ARG A 53 1.19 0.24 -7.61
N ASP A 54 1.11 -0.40 -6.45
CA ASP A 54 0.49 -1.71 -6.33
C ASP A 54 -0.21 -1.87 -4.98
N LEU A 55 -1.21 -2.74 -4.96
CA LEU A 55 -1.99 -3.07 -3.77
C LEU A 55 -2.35 -4.56 -3.76
N GLY A 56 -2.51 -5.11 -2.57
CA GLY A 56 -2.80 -6.53 -2.39
C GLY A 56 -3.41 -6.80 -1.04
N PHE A 57 -3.98 -7.99 -0.88
CA PHE A 57 -4.56 -8.42 0.40
C PHE A 57 -3.84 -9.65 0.90
N ASP A 58 -3.54 -9.68 2.19
CA ASP A 58 -3.13 -10.91 2.85
C ASP A 58 -4.33 -11.81 3.17
N ALA A 59 -4.06 -13.02 3.68
CA ALA A 59 -5.09 -13.99 4.04
C ALA A 59 -6.05 -13.51 5.16
N PHE A 60 -5.66 -12.50 5.92
CA PHE A 60 -6.46 -11.88 6.99
C PHE A 60 -7.32 -10.72 6.47
N GLY A 61 -7.14 -10.34 5.21
CA GLY A 61 -7.85 -9.25 4.55
C GLY A 61 -7.27 -7.87 4.88
N ASN A 62 -6.05 -7.78 5.40
CA ASN A 62 -5.37 -6.50 5.52
C ASN A 62 -4.94 -6.02 4.13
N LEU A 63 -5.06 -4.72 3.88
CA LEU A 63 -4.64 -4.12 2.62
C LEU A 63 -3.17 -3.74 2.72
N TRP A 64 -2.37 -4.24 1.79
CA TRP A 64 -0.98 -3.86 1.60
C TRP A 64 -0.89 -2.90 0.42
N VAL A 65 -0.03 -1.89 0.51
CA VAL A 65 0.15 -0.87 -0.51
C VAL A 65 1.64 -0.60 -0.72
N VAL A 66 2.09 -0.72 -1.97
CA VAL A 66 3.41 -0.29 -2.41
C VAL A 66 3.36 1.22 -2.61
N ASP A 67 4.04 1.95 -1.73
CA ASP A 67 4.09 3.41 -1.70
C ASP A 67 5.46 3.87 -2.23
N SER A 68 5.55 3.92 -3.56
CA SER A 68 6.81 3.80 -4.30
C SER A 68 7.77 4.94 -4.08
N ASP A 69 7.30 6.19 -4.14
CA ASP A 69 8.19 7.35 -4.01
C ASP A 69 8.62 7.57 -2.56
N ASN A 70 7.88 6.97 -1.62
CA ASN A 70 8.29 6.87 -0.23
C ASN A 70 9.16 5.65 0.07
N ASN A 71 9.49 4.82 -0.93
CA ASN A 71 10.35 3.66 -0.81
C ASN A 71 9.91 2.69 0.31
N ARG A 72 8.60 2.43 0.40
CA ARG A 72 8.04 1.60 1.48
C ARG A 72 6.86 0.75 1.03
N VAL A 73 6.54 -0.25 1.84
CA VAL A 73 5.25 -0.94 1.79
C VAL A 73 4.50 -0.68 3.10
N LEU A 74 3.27 -0.21 2.98
CA LEU A 74 2.37 -0.01 4.12
C LEU A 74 1.35 -1.15 4.22
N VAL A 75 1.00 -1.53 5.44
CA VAL A 75 -0.16 -2.39 5.71
C VAL A 75 -1.22 -1.62 6.49
N PHE A 76 -2.46 -1.74 6.03
CA PHE A 76 -3.66 -1.15 6.62
C PHE A 76 -4.48 -2.27 7.27
N PHE A 77 -4.44 -2.34 8.61
CA PHE A 77 -5.03 -3.44 9.38
C PHE A 77 -6.56 -3.47 9.43
N GLY A 78 -7.08 -4.68 9.59
CA GLY A 78 -8.51 -4.99 9.60
C GLY A 78 -9.00 -5.24 8.18
N PRO A 79 -10.12 -5.97 8.01
CA PRO A 79 -10.65 -6.20 6.68
C PRO A 79 -11.03 -4.84 6.09
N ALA A 80 -10.21 -4.35 5.16
CA ALA A 80 -10.44 -3.04 4.51
C ALA A 80 -11.83 -3.02 3.83
N GLU A 81 -12.35 -4.20 3.49
CA GLU A 81 -13.71 -4.43 3.00
C GLU A 81 -14.82 -4.08 4.01
N LYS A 82 -14.55 -4.10 5.32
CA LYS A 82 -15.53 -3.78 6.38
C LYS A 82 -15.46 -2.32 6.83
N GLN A 83 -14.47 -1.55 6.39
CA GLN A 83 -14.37 -0.12 6.68
C GLN A 83 -15.46 0.63 5.89
N ARG A 84 -16.39 1.27 6.60
CA ARG A 84 -17.45 2.12 6.01
C ARG A 84 -17.07 3.58 6.17
N GLY A 85 -16.95 4.30 5.04
CA GLY A 85 -17.00 5.77 4.96
C GLY A 85 -16.03 6.53 5.87
N GLY A 86 -14.95 7.03 5.28
CA GLY A 86 -14.00 7.91 5.97
C GLY A 86 -12.65 7.25 6.23
N LEU A 87 -11.63 8.11 6.30
CA LEU A 87 -10.21 7.83 6.51
C LEU A 87 -10.00 6.56 7.35
N ALA A 88 -9.34 5.56 6.75
CA ALA A 88 -8.92 4.36 7.46
C ALA A 88 -8.00 4.78 8.61
N ARG A 89 -8.55 4.91 9.83
CA ARG A 89 -7.79 5.06 11.07
C ARG A 89 -7.15 3.72 11.40
N ASN A 90 -6.23 3.30 10.55
CA ASN A 90 -5.61 1.99 10.67
C ASN A 90 -4.26 2.16 11.33
N ARG A 91 -3.98 1.26 12.26
CA ARG A 91 -2.58 0.99 12.63
C ARG A 91 -1.86 0.69 11.31
N THR A 92 -0.74 1.35 11.08
CA THR A 92 0.12 1.07 9.94
C THR A 92 1.37 0.42 10.46
N ALA A 93 1.66 -0.79 10.02
CA ALA A 93 3.04 -1.28 10.06
C ALA A 93 3.72 -0.92 8.74
N ARG A 94 5.02 -0.70 8.80
CA ARG A 94 5.85 -0.38 7.64
C ARG A 94 6.85 -1.51 7.48
N LEU A 95 6.99 -2.01 6.26
CA LEU A 95 8.25 -2.60 5.87
C LEU A 95 9.19 -1.43 5.56
N HIS A 96 10.18 -1.25 6.46
CA HIS A 96 11.28 -0.26 6.41
C HIS A 96 10.96 1.15 6.88
N GLN A 97 11.95 1.79 7.52
CA GLN A 97 11.79 3.04 8.28
C GLN A 97 12.57 4.24 7.75
N GLN A 98 13.55 4.07 6.87
CA GLN A 98 14.21 5.26 6.35
C GLN A 98 13.35 5.79 5.21
N ALA A 99 12.60 6.87 5.47
CA ALA A 99 12.08 7.72 4.40
C ALA A 99 13.30 8.27 3.66
N LEU A 100 13.73 7.54 2.63
CA LEU A 100 14.93 7.89 1.88
C LEU A 100 14.60 9.15 1.09
N GLN A 101 15.35 10.22 1.34
CA GLN A 101 15.24 11.45 0.57
C GLN A 101 15.60 11.14 -0.89
N PRO A 102 14.88 11.69 -1.88
CA PRO A 102 15.25 11.56 -3.28
C PRO A 102 16.73 11.92 -3.52
N GLY A 103 17.49 11.03 -4.14
CA GLY A 103 18.89 11.25 -4.51
C GLY A 103 19.95 10.76 -3.51
N GLN A 104 19.56 10.09 -2.43
CA GLN A 104 20.52 9.36 -1.60
C GLN A 104 20.93 8.05 -2.29
N GLN A 105 22.24 7.84 -2.47
CA GLN A 105 22.77 6.60 -3.00
C GLN A 105 22.75 5.54 -1.89
N HIS A 106 22.05 4.43 -2.12
CA HIS A 106 21.96 3.34 -1.15
C HIS A 106 22.57 2.06 -1.69
N THR A 107 23.28 1.36 -0.81
CA THR A 107 23.72 -0.01 -1.07
C THR A 107 22.54 -0.94 -0.82
N PRO A 108 22.09 -1.73 -1.80
CA PRO A 108 21.00 -2.67 -1.61
C PRO A 108 21.30 -3.64 -0.44
N ALA A 109 20.41 -3.66 0.54
CA ALA A 109 20.42 -4.55 1.71
C ALA A 109 19.03 -5.15 1.96
N ALA A 110 18.93 -6.17 2.80
CA ALA A 110 17.66 -6.84 3.11
C ALA A 110 16.61 -5.92 3.76
N ASP A 111 17.06 -4.82 4.37
CA ASP A 111 16.26 -3.83 5.09
C ASP A 111 16.18 -2.47 4.38
N THR A 112 16.37 -2.45 3.07
CA THR A 112 16.24 -1.24 2.24
C THR A 112 15.27 -1.52 1.11
N LEU A 113 14.52 -0.51 0.69
CA LEU A 113 13.72 -0.53 -0.53
C LEU A 113 14.06 0.71 -1.36
N CYS A 114 14.07 0.59 -2.69
CA CYS A 114 14.21 1.71 -3.61
C CYS A 114 13.34 1.48 -4.85
N GLY A 115 12.40 2.38 -5.11
CA GLY A 115 11.46 2.29 -6.22
C GLY A 115 10.69 0.97 -6.28
N PRO A 116 10.08 0.48 -5.18
CA PRO A 116 9.27 -0.73 -5.24
C PRO A 116 8.08 -0.47 -6.17
N LYS A 117 7.76 -1.41 -7.08
CA LYS A 117 6.66 -1.24 -8.06
C LYS A 117 5.57 -2.29 -7.97
N GLY A 118 5.89 -3.47 -7.47
CA GLY A 118 4.94 -4.57 -7.40
C GLY A 118 5.17 -5.45 -6.19
N MET A 119 4.12 -6.13 -5.75
CA MET A 119 4.20 -7.09 -4.66
C MET A 119 3.29 -8.29 -4.88
N ALA A 120 3.65 -9.41 -4.27
CA ALA A 120 2.83 -10.62 -4.28
C ALA A 120 3.01 -11.40 -2.98
N PHE A 121 1.94 -12.07 -2.55
CA PHE A 121 2.03 -13.07 -1.49
C PHE A 121 2.14 -14.46 -2.11
N ASP A 122 3.03 -15.29 -1.56
CA ASP A 122 3.01 -16.72 -1.87
C ASP A 122 2.01 -17.49 -1.00
N SER A 123 1.85 -18.79 -1.26
CA SER A 123 0.93 -19.64 -0.51
C SER A 123 1.31 -19.85 0.96
N SER A 124 2.56 -19.56 1.33
CA SER A 124 3.05 -19.62 2.70
C SER A 124 2.81 -18.31 3.46
N GLY A 125 2.39 -17.25 2.75
CA GLY A 125 2.15 -15.93 3.31
C GLY A 125 3.39 -15.02 3.31
N ASN A 126 4.49 -15.42 2.67
CA ASN A 126 5.64 -14.53 2.50
C ASN A 126 5.31 -13.44 1.49
N LEU A 127 5.81 -12.24 1.73
CA LEU A 127 5.66 -11.11 0.82
C LEU A 127 6.88 -11.00 -0.09
N TRP A 128 6.64 -10.94 -1.39
CA TRP A 128 7.63 -10.67 -2.42
C TRP A 128 7.45 -9.24 -2.90
N VAL A 129 8.52 -8.44 -2.95
CA VAL A 129 8.49 -7.05 -3.42
C VAL A 129 9.50 -6.88 -4.56
N ALA A 130 9.02 -6.40 -5.70
CA ALA A 130 9.86 -6.09 -6.86
C ALA A 130 10.27 -4.61 -6.84
N GLU A 131 11.57 -4.37 -6.93
CA GLU A 131 12.19 -3.05 -6.96
C GLU A 131 12.77 -2.78 -8.35
N ASP A 132 12.30 -1.69 -8.96
CA ASP A 132 12.77 -1.27 -10.28
C ASP A 132 14.16 -0.62 -10.17
N ASP A 133 14.31 0.32 -9.23
CA ASP A 133 15.54 1.11 -9.10
C ASP A 133 16.74 0.30 -8.58
N ASN A 134 16.47 -0.70 -7.71
CA ASN A 134 17.49 -1.64 -7.24
C ASN A 134 17.61 -2.90 -8.13
N SER A 135 16.79 -3.02 -9.19
CA SER A 135 16.78 -4.16 -10.13
C SER A 135 16.79 -5.52 -9.42
N ARG A 136 15.91 -5.70 -8.42
CA ARG A 136 15.86 -6.92 -7.61
C ARG A 136 14.46 -7.24 -7.12
N VAL A 137 14.33 -8.43 -6.53
CA VAL A 137 13.15 -8.85 -5.78
C VAL A 137 13.60 -9.25 -4.38
N LEU A 138 12.90 -8.77 -3.36
CA LEU A 138 13.09 -9.15 -1.96
C LEU A 138 11.95 -10.05 -1.49
N GLU A 139 12.29 -11.07 -0.71
CA GLU A 139 11.34 -11.90 0.03
C GLU A 139 11.36 -11.50 1.51
N TYR A 140 10.18 -11.26 2.07
CA TYR A 140 9.95 -11.02 3.49
C TYR A 140 9.18 -12.20 4.07
N ASN A 141 9.89 -13.00 4.85
CA ASN A 141 9.29 -14.07 5.65
C ASN A 141 8.53 -13.45 6.82
N ASP A 142 7.30 -13.90 7.06
CA ASP A 142 6.46 -13.48 8.19
C ASP A 142 6.40 -11.94 8.38
N PRO A 143 5.98 -11.19 7.34
CA PRO A 143 6.07 -9.73 7.31
C PRO A 143 5.14 -9.09 8.37
N PRO A 144 5.41 -7.87 8.85
CA PRO A 144 4.92 -7.38 10.14
C PRO A 144 3.42 -7.20 10.37
N ALA A 145 2.56 -7.67 9.46
CA ALA A 145 1.16 -7.90 9.79
C ALA A 145 0.94 -8.89 10.94
N PHE A 146 1.95 -9.69 11.29
CA PHE A 146 1.87 -10.75 12.28
C PHE A 146 2.28 -10.34 13.72
N TRP A 147 2.80 -9.12 13.97
CA TRP A 147 3.47 -8.76 15.24
C TRP A 147 2.73 -7.77 16.15
N ILE A 148 1.39 -7.75 16.17
CA ILE A 148 0.66 -6.91 17.14
C ILE A 148 -0.32 -7.76 17.96
N HIS A 149 0.10 -8.16 19.16
CA HIS A 149 -0.79 -8.48 20.28
C HIS A 149 -1.10 -7.20 21.05
#